data_AF-A0A496QC96-F1
#
_entry.id   AF-A0A496QC96-F1
#
_cell.length_a   1.000
_cell.length_b   1.000
_cell.length_c   1.000
_cell.angle_alpha   90.00
_cell.angle_beta   90.00
_cell.angle_gamma   90.00
#
_symmetry.space_group_name_H-M   'P 1'
#
loop_
_entity.id
_entity.type
_entity.pdbx_description
1 polymer ?
#
loop_
_entity_poly.entity_id
_entity_poly.type
_entity_poly.pdbx_seq_one_letter_code
_entity_poly.pdbx_strand_id
1 'polypeptide(L)'
;TAHKKLLIELAISEFNVGALSLSMLLDEMLPVQLRTLEKRKVISGKSCYLCEFERQTSQRYVDTFKEFFNLLEGKKLYENSEHIICIDHSAKLLSSMKAKTREWFLEVQNVKFTALHQLLKNYMKKHDHRSKEPFGEERDSWKTLAKLIGELKT
;
A
#
# COMPACT_ATOMS: atom_id res chain seq x y z
N THR A 1 19.84 5.52 4.77
CA THR A 1 20.09 6.98 4.65
C THR A 1 18.92 7.72 4.01
N ALA A 2 18.26 7.19 2.98
CA ALA A 2 17.03 7.78 2.41
C ALA A 2 15.79 7.71 3.33
N HIS A 3 15.43 6.51 3.86
CA HIS A 3 14.26 6.36 4.73
C HIS A 3 14.30 7.20 6.02
N LYS A 4 15.47 7.34 6.65
CA LYS A 4 15.64 8.22 7.82
C LYS A 4 15.24 9.66 7.48
N LYS A 5 15.67 10.15 6.32
CA LYS A 5 15.39 11.52 5.87
C LYS A 5 13.89 11.69 5.57
N LEU A 6 13.29 10.76 4.85
CA LEU A 6 11.85 10.76 4.53
C LEU A 6 10.97 10.69 5.79
N LEU A 7 11.30 9.84 6.76
CA LEU A 7 10.55 9.72 8.02
C LEU A 7 10.64 11.00 8.85
N ILE A 8 11.80 11.65 8.88
CA ILE A 8 11.98 12.95 9.55
C ILE A 8 11.21 14.06 8.82
N GLU A 9 11.23 14.08 7.50
CA GLU A 9 10.47 15.06 6.70
C GLU A 9 8.95 14.92 6.90
N LEU A 10 8.43 13.68 6.92
CA LEU A 10 7.01 13.38 7.22
C LEU A 10 6.60 13.80 8.65
N ALA A 11 7.49 13.60 9.63
CA ALA A 11 7.21 14.01 11.01
C ALA A 11 7.24 15.53 11.19
N ILE A 12 8.08 16.23 10.42
CA ILE A 12 8.20 17.69 10.44
C ILE A 12 7.05 18.36 9.67
N SER A 13 6.55 17.76 8.59
CA SER A 13 5.52 18.38 7.74
C SER A 13 4.13 18.46 8.39
N GLU A 14 3.82 17.56 9.32
CA GLU A 14 2.49 17.42 9.95
C GLU A 14 2.67 17.14 11.46
N PHE A 15 3.09 18.16 12.22
CA PHE A 15 3.63 18.04 13.59
C PHE A 15 2.75 17.26 14.59
N ASN A 16 1.42 17.27 14.44
CA ASN A 16 0.50 16.60 15.38
C ASN A 16 0.07 15.18 14.96
N VAL A 17 0.05 14.85 13.66
CA VAL A 17 -0.43 13.55 13.16
C VAL A 17 0.73 12.70 12.64
N GLY A 18 1.69 13.31 11.93
CA GLY A 18 2.86 12.63 11.39
C GLY A 18 3.82 12.12 12.47
N ALA A 19 4.04 12.91 13.54
CA ALA A 19 4.94 12.54 14.63
C ALA A 19 4.39 11.37 15.48
N LEU A 20 3.08 11.31 15.71
CA LEU A 20 2.46 10.24 16.49
C LEU A 20 2.46 8.91 15.74
N SER A 21 2.06 8.90 14.46
CA SER A 21 2.10 7.71 13.63
C SER A 21 3.52 7.18 13.44
N LEU A 22 4.51 8.07 13.30
CA LEU A 22 5.92 7.68 13.29
C LEU A 22 6.35 7.08 14.64
N SER A 23 5.92 7.68 15.76
CA SER A 23 6.27 7.20 17.10
C SER A 23 5.72 5.80 17.37
N MET A 24 4.49 5.52 16.95
CA MET A 24 3.89 4.17 17.04
C MET A 24 4.67 3.14 16.20
N LEU A 25 5.04 3.50 14.97
CA LEU A 25 5.85 2.64 14.12
C LEU A 25 7.22 2.33 14.76
N LEU A 26 7.87 3.35 15.32
CA LEU A 26 9.16 3.19 15.99
C LEU A 26 9.05 2.34 17.26
N ASP A 27 7.95 2.47 18.01
CA ASP A 27 7.66 1.66 19.20
C ASP A 27 7.45 0.18 18.85
N GLU A 28 6.80 -0.15 17.73
CA GLU A 28 6.70 -1.55 17.27
C GLU A 28 8.06 -2.13 16.82
N MET A 29 8.92 -1.29 16.24
CA MET A 29 10.23 -1.70 15.75
C MET A 29 11.27 -1.91 16.87
N LEU A 30 11.21 -1.11 17.93
CA LEU A 30 12.21 -1.08 18.99
C LEU A 30 12.38 -2.42 19.73
N PRO A 31 11.30 -3.12 20.17
CA PRO A 31 11.41 -4.43 20.81
C PRO A 31 12.11 -5.48 19.95
N VAL A 32 11.97 -5.42 18.62
CA VAL A 32 12.63 -6.38 17.73
C VAL A 32 14.14 -6.13 17.65
N GLN A 33 14.56 -4.86 17.67
CA GLN A 33 15.97 -4.49 17.74
C GLN A 33 16.59 -4.91 19.08
N LEU A 34 15.89 -4.65 20.19
CA LEU A 34 16.32 -5.07 21.53
C LEU A 34 16.51 -6.60 21.60
N ARG A 35 15.53 -7.39 21.13
CA ARG A 35 15.64 -8.86 21.06
C ARG A 35 16.79 -9.35 20.19
N THR A 36 17.16 -8.59 19.16
CA THR A 36 18.25 -8.98 18.26
C THR A 36 19.62 -8.68 18.87
N LEU A 37 19.72 -7.56 19.60
CA LEU A 37 20.90 -7.22 20.41
C LEU A 37 21.13 -8.22 21.54
N GLU A 38 20.08 -8.61 22.26
CA GLU A 38 20.13 -9.63 23.32
C GLU A 38 20.68 -10.98 22.81
N LYS A 39 20.33 -11.35 21.57
CA LYS A 39 20.79 -12.58 20.94
C LYS A 39 22.24 -12.51 20.42
N ARG A 40 22.95 -11.39 20.64
CA ARG A 40 24.32 -11.11 20.15
C ARG A 40 24.53 -11.45 18.67
N LYS A 41 23.47 -11.41 17.87
CA LYS A 41 23.59 -11.58 16.42
C LYS A 41 24.06 -10.26 15.85
N VAL A 42 25.32 -10.23 15.41
CA VAL A 42 25.81 -9.15 14.56
C VAL A 42 24.96 -9.13 13.30
N ILE A 43 24.07 -8.15 13.16
CA ILE A 43 23.36 -7.91 11.91
C ILE A 43 24.34 -7.23 10.97
N SER A 44 25.29 -8.02 10.44
CA SER A 44 26.06 -7.64 9.26
C SER A 44 25.22 -8.01 8.05
N GLY A 45 24.29 -7.15 7.67
CA GLY A 45 23.43 -7.33 6.51
C GLY A 45 23.43 -6.09 5.62
N LYS A 46 23.47 -6.28 4.29
CA LYS A 46 23.41 -5.22 3.28
C LYS A 46 22.09 -4.44 3.27
N SER A 47 21.10 -4.81 4.09
CA SER A 47 19.78 -4.16 4.20
C SER A 47 19.51 -3.67 5.64
N CYS A 48 18.93 -2.47 5.76
CA CYS A 48 18.48 -1.92 7.03
C CYS A 48 17.29 -2.73 7.59
N TYR A 49 17.18 -2.84 8.92
CA TYR A 49 16.07 -3.51 9.59
C TYR A 49 14.68 -3.02 9.12
N LEU A 50 14.52 -1.71 8.87
CA LEU A 50 13.27 -1.15 8.33
C LEU A 50 12.95 -1.72 6.93
N CYS A 51 13.97 -1.85 6.08
CA CYS A 51 13.80 -2.45 4.75
C CYS A 51 13.49 -3.95 4.85
N GLU A 52 14.06 -4.65 5.83
CA GLU A 52 13.79 -6.07 6.04
C GLU A 52 12.37 -6.29 6.60
N PHE A 53 11.94 -5.46 7.55
CA PHE A 53 10.60 -5.49 8.11
C PHE A 53 9.55 -5.22 7.02
N GLU A 54 9.72 -4.16 6.24
CA GLU A 54 8.81 -3.85 5.13
C GLU A 54 8.80 -4.97 4.08
N ARG A 55 9.97 -5.51 3.70
CA ARG A 55 10.07 -6.67 2.79
C ARG A 55 9.32 -7.90 3.31
N GLN A 56 9.53 -8.26 4.57
CA GLN A 56 8.88 -9.42 5.19
C GLN A 56 7.37 -9.23 5.31
N THR A 57 6.94 -8.04 5.71
CA THR A 57 5.52 -7.68 5.81
C THR A 57 4.85 -7.72 4.45
N SER A 58 5.45 -7.12 3.40
CA SER A 58 4.96 -7.24 2.03
C SER A 58 4.86 -8.69 1.55
N GLN A 59 5.85 -9.54 1.87
CA GLN A 59 5.81 -10.95 1.46
C GLN A 59 4.65 -11.70 2.15
N ARG A 60 4.43 -11.49 3.45
CA ARG A 60 3.31 -12.11 4.18
C ARG A 60 1.95 -11.73 3.61
N TYR A 61 1.78 -10.47 3.20
CA TYR A 61 0.57 -10.03 2.51
C TYR A 61 0.39 -10.77 1.19
N VAL A 62 1.43 -10.85 0.36
CA VAL A 62 1.38 -11.57 -0.93
C VAL A 62 1.00 -13.04 -0.72
N ASP A 63 1.61 -13.72 0.26
CA ASP A 63 1.33 -15.12 0.54
C ASP A 63 -0.12 -15.34 1.01
N THR A 64 -0.62 -14.43 1.87
CA THR A 64 -2.00 -14.49 2.38
C THR A 64 -3.01 -14.27 1.26
N PHE A 65 -2.80 -13.24 0.43
CA PHE A 65 -3.70 -12.93 -0.69
C PHE A 65 -3.69 -14.02 -1.76
N LYS A 66 -2.54 -14.67 -1.99
CA LYS A 66 -2.45 -15.81 -2.90
C LYS A 66 -3.39 -16.94 -2.48
N GLU A 67 -3.36 -17.33 -1.20
CA GLU A 67 -4.26 -18.38 -0.70
C GLU A 67 -5.72 -17.93 -0.68
N PHE A 68 -5.96 -16.68 -0.28
CA PHE A 68 -7.29 -16.08 -0.30
C PHE A 68 -7.94 -16.11 -1.69
N PHE A 69 -7.19 -15.76 -2.74
CA PHE A 69 -7.69 -15.75 -4.12
C PHE A 69 -7.81 -17.14 -4.76
N ASN A 70 -7.34 -18.21 -4.10
CA ASN A 70 -7.66 -19.58 -4.50
C ASN A 70 -9.08 -19.99 -4.06
N LEU A 71 -9.65 -19.30 -3.08
CA LEU A 71 -11.00 -19.55 -2.58
C LEU A 71 -12.03 -18.74 -3.38
N LEU A 72 -13.14 -19.37 -3.76
CA LEU A 72 -14.23 -18.68 -4.48
C LEU A 72 -14.81 -17.52 -3.69
N GLU A 73 -14.95 -17.69 -2.37
CA GLU A 73 -15.40 -16.64 -1.46
C GLU A 73 -14.43 -15.46 -1.43
N GLY A 74 -13.12 -15.74 -1.40
CA GLY A 74 -12.11 -14.69 -1.42
C GLY A 74 -12.12 -13.87 -2.71
N LYS A 75 -12.37 -14.53 -3.85
CA LYS A 75 -12.58 -13.83 -5.13
C LYS A 75 -13.77 -12.88 -5.08
N LYS A 76 -14.93 -13.37 -4.61
CA LYS A 76 -16.15 -12.57 -4.48
C LYS A 76 -15.98 -11.39 -3.53
N LEU A 77 -15.32 -11.61 -2.38
CA LEU A 77 -15.03 -10.56 -1.42
C LEU A 77 -14.17 -9.45 -2.04
N TYR A 78 -13.15 -9.83 -2.82
CA TYR A 78 -12.31 -8.85 -3.49
C TYR A 78 -13.03 -8.09 -4.60
N GLU A 79 -13.78 -8.79 -5.46
CA GLU A 79 -14.63 -8.20 -6.50
C GLU A 79 -15.52 -7.09 -5.92
N ASN A 80 -16.21 -7.38 -4.82
CA ASN A 80 -17.16 -6.48 -4.18
C ASN A 80 -16.52 -5.41 -3.29
N SER A 81 -15.23 -5.51 -2.98
CA SER A 81 -14.54 -4.50 -2.17
C SER A 81 -14.16 -3.26 -2.98
N GLU A 82 -13.99 -2.11 -2.32
CA GLU A 82 -13.40 -0.91 -2.96
C GLU A 82 -11.87 -0.93 -2.95
N HIS A 83 -11.26 -1.96 -2.35
CA HIS A 83 -9.82 -2.06 -2.21
C HIS A 83 -9.15 -2.42 -3.54
N ILE A 84 -8.07 -1.73 -3.83
CA ILE A 84 -7.23 -1.94 -5.02
C ILE A 84 -5.86 -2.36 -4.52
N ILE A 85 -5.31 -3.44 -5.07
CA ILE A 85 -3.92 -3.81 -4.79
C ILE A 85 -3.01 -3.03 -5.77
N CYS A 86 -1.98 -2.36 -5.25
CA CYS A 86 -1.10 -1.53 -6.08
C CYS A 86 -0.38 -2.34 -7.18
N ILE A 87 0.26 -1.66 -8.12
CA ILE A 87 0.92 -2.32 -9.26
C ILE A 87 2.07 -3.24 -8.81
N ASP A 88 2.83 -2.84 -7.80
CA ASP A 88 3.99 -3.60 -7.30
C ASP A 88 3.55 -4.89 -6.58
N HIS A 89 2.55 -4.78 -5.70
CA HIS A 89 1.95 -5.93 -5.04
C HIS A 89 1.22 -6.83 -6.03
N SER A 90 0.58 -6.26 -7.06
CA SER A 90 0.00 -7.01 -8.16
C SER A 90 1.06 -7.81 -8.92
N ALA A 91 2.21 -7.21 -9.27
CA ALA A 91 3.31 -7.92 -9.92
C ALA A 91 3.81 -9.12 -9.10
N LYS A 92 4.00 -8.92 -7.78
CA LYS A 92 4.40 -10.00 -6.86
C LYS A 92 3.36 -11.12 -6.82
N LEU A 93 2.07 -10.79 -6.70
CA LEU A 93 0.98 -11.76 -6.71
C LEU A 93 0.92 -12.56 -8.03
N LEU A 94 0.92 -11.86 -9.16
CA LEU A 94 0.82 -12.46 -10.50
C LEU A 94 1.91 -13.51 -10.75
N SER A 95 3.13 -13.27 -10.25
CA SER A 95 4.27 -14.18 -10.38
C SER A 95 4.03 -15.55 -9.72
N SER A 96 3.15 -15.60 -8.71
CA SER A 96 2.90 -16.80 -7.90
C SER A 96 1.52 -17.44 -8.13
N MET A 97 0.64 -16.79 -8.91
CA MET A 97 -0.72 -17.26 -9.21
C MET A 97 -0.78 -18.29 -10.34
N LYS A 98 -1.76 -19.20 -10.26
CA LYS A 98 -2.14 -20.10 -11.36
C LYS A 98 -2.83 -19.32 -12.48
N ALA A 99 -2.72 -19.77 -13.73
CA ALA A 99 -3.22 -19.07 -14.93
C ALA A 99 -4.67 -18.55 -14.80
N LYS A 100 -5.62 -19.42 -14.41
CA LYS A 100 -7.02 -19.03 -14.23
C LYS A 100 -7.26 -17.96 -13.16
N THR A 101 -6.50 -18.00 -12.05
CA THR A 101 -6.59 -16.98 -11.00
C THR A 101 -5.90 -15.70 -11.41
N ARG A 102 -4.82 -15.81 -12.21
CA ARG A 102 -4.11 -14.67 -12.78
C ARG A 102 -5.00 -13.86 -13.72
N GLU A 103 -5.67 -14.51 -14.67
CA GLU A 103 -6.58 -13.86 -15.62
C GLU A 103 -7.71 -13.13 -14.89
N TRP A 104 -8.37 -13.84 -13.96
CA TRP A 104 -9.40 -13.25 -13.10
C TRP A 104 -8.89 -12.02 -12.33
N PHE A 105 -7.71 -12.12 -11.70
CA PHE A 105 -7.16 -11.03 -10.90
C PHE A 105 -6.85 -9.80 -11.76
N LEU A 106 -6.30 -10.00 -12.97
CA LEU A 106 -6.03 -8.91 -13.92
C LEU A 106 -7.31 -8.21 -14.36
N GLU A 107 -8.36 -8.98 -14.67
CA GLU A 107 -9.66 -8.43 -15.06
C GLU A 107 -10.25 -7.57 -13.95
N VAL A 108 -10.35 -8.10 -12.73
CA VAL A 108 -10.88 -7.38 -11.57
C VAL A 108 -10.04 -6.13 -11.26
N GLN A 109 -8.71 -6.24 -11.32
CA GLN A 109 -7.83 -5.08 -11.11
C GLN A 109 -8.05 -4.00 -12.15
N ASN A 110 -8.14 -4.36 -13.42
CA ASN A 110 -8.33 -3.41 -14.50
C ASN A 110 -9.66 -2.64 -14.35
N VAL A 111 -10.73 -3.34 -13.96
CA VAL A 111 -12.03 -2.72 -13.65
C VAL A 111 -11.88 -1.70 -12.52
N LYS A 112 -11.23 -2.08 -11.42
CA LYS A 112 -11.06 -1.19 -10.26
C LYS A 112 -10.19 0.03 -10.56
N PHE A 113 -9.06 -0.15 -11.24
CA PHE A 113 -8.18 0.96 -11.67
C PHE A 113 -8.91 1.90 -12.64
N THR A 114 -9.69 1.36 -13.57
CA THR A 114 -10.48 2.16 -14.51
C THR A 114 -11.54 3.00 -13.79
N ALA A 115 -12.24 2.39 -12.82
CA ALA A 115 -13.21 3.10 -11.99
C ALA A 115 -12.57 4.24 -11.19
N LEU A 116 -11.43 3.98 -10.52
CA LEU A 116 -10.68 5.01 -9.80
C LEU A 116 -10.22 6.14 -10.71
N HIS A 117 -9.74 5.82 -11.91
CA HIS A 117 -9.31 6.81 -12.89
C HIS A 117 -10.48 7.70 -13.35
N GLN A 118 -11.67 7.12 -13.54
CA GLN A 118 -12.86 7.88 -13.90
C GLN A 118 -13.31 8.80 -12.76
N LEU A 119 -13.27 8.33 -11.51
CA LEU A 119 -13.53 9.17 -10.34
C LEU A 119 -12.54 10.35 -10.29
N LEU A 120 -11.24 10.10 -10.48
CA LEU A 120 -10.25 11.18 -10.50
C LEU A 120 -10.50 12.19 -11.62
N LYS A 121 -10.87 11.73 -12.83
CA LYS A 121 -11.26 12.63 -13.92
C LYS A 121 -12.46 13.49 -13.56
N ASN A 122 -13.46 12.92 -12.92
CA ASN A 122 -14.64 13.65 -12.45
C ASN A 122 -14.26 14.67 -11.38
N TYR A 123 -13.38 14.30 -10.44
CA TYR A 123 -12.86 15.18 -9.40
C TYR A 123 -12.15 16.40 -10.01
N MET A 124 -11.25 16.17 -10.98
CA MET A 124 -10.56 17.24 -11.70
C MET A 124 -11.52 18.15 -12.49
N LYS A 125 -12.49 17.56 -13.21
CA LYS A 125 -13.50 18.32 -13.98
C LYS A 125 -14.28 19.27 -13.08
N LYS A 126 -14.68 18.80 -11.89
CA LYS A 126 -15.48 19.60 -10.95
C LYS A 126 -14.66 20.63 -10.17
N HIS A 127 -13.34 20.45 -10.11
CA HIS A 127 -12.42 21.45 -9.58
C HIS A 127 -12.13 22.61 -10.55
N ASP A 128 -12.57 22.53 -11.81
CA ASP A 128 -12.55 23.68 -12.70
C ASP A 128 -13.43 24.79 -12.10
N HIS A 129 -12.85 25.99 -11.91
CA HIS A 129 -13.54 27.19 -11.42
C HIS A 129 -14.86 27.54 -12.14
N ARG A 130 -15.06 27.01 -13.36
CA ARG A 130 -16.30 27.17 -14.14
C ARG A 130 -17.38 26.13 -13.82
N SER A 131 -17.01 25.03 -13.17
CA SER A 131 -17.93 23.99 -12.75
C SER A 131 -18.81 24.46 -11.59
N LYS A 132 -20.11 24.21 -11.70
CA LYS A 132 -21.08 24.38 -10.60
C LYS A 132 -21.61 23.04 -10.07
N GLU A 133 -21.10 21.93 -10.60
CA GLU A 133 -21.51 20.60 -10.18
C GLU A 133 -21.02 20.32 -8.75
N PRO A 134 -21.87 19.80 -7.85
CA PRO A 134 -21.45 19.44 -6.50
C PRO A 134 -20.54 18.19 -6.50
N PHE A 135 -19.63 18.12 -5.53
CA PHE A 135 -18.77 16.95 -5.31
C PHE A 135 -19.56 15.76 -4.75
N GLY A 136 -19.44 14.60 -5.39
CA GLY A 136 -19.97 13.31 -4.98
C GLY A 136 -18.87 12.34 -4.51
N GLU A 137 -19.01 11.06 -4.87
CA GLU A 137 -18.10 9.96 -4.50
C GLU A 137 -16.64 10.19 -4.94
N GLU A 138 -16.42 11.02 -5.96
CA GLU A 138 -15.08 11.31 -6.46
C GLU A 138 -14.20 12.12 -5.50
N ARG A 139 -14.77 12.72 -4.45
CA ARG A 139 -14.10 13.66 -3.54
C ARG A 139 -12.79 13.12 -2.95
N ASP A 140 -12.76 11.83 -2.63
CA ASP A 140 -11.63 11.18 -1.98
C ASP A 140 -10.78 10.33 -2.94
N SER A 141 -11.10 10.33 -4.25
CA SER A 141 -10.39 9.52 -5.26
C SER A 141 -8.88 9.81 -5.33
N TRP A 142 -8.47 11.07 -5.17
CA TRP A 142 -7.07 11.47 -5.13
C TRP A 142 -6.33 10.90 -3.91
N LYS A 143 -7.00 10.75 -2.75
CA LYS A 143 -6.42 10.14 -1.54
C LYS A 143 -6.18 8.65 -1.76
N THR A 144 -7.15 7.97 -2.37
CA THR A 144 -7.02 6.55 -2.72
C THR A 144 -5.87 6.34 -3.70
N LEU A 145 -5.76 7.18 -4.73
CA LEU A 145 -4.65 7.10 -5.68
C LEU A 145 -3.28 7.42 -5.01
N ALA A 146 -3.22 8.42 -4.13
CA ALA A 146 -2.00 8.75 -3.40
C ALA A 146 -1.52 7.58 -2.52
N LYS A 147 -2.44 6.86 -1.87
CA LYS A 147 -2.13 5.63 -1.13
C LYS A 147 -1.63 4.51 -2.04
N LEU A 148 -2.21 4.36 -3.23
CA LEU A 148 -1.80 3.33 -4.21
C LEU A 148 -0.43 3.60 -4.85
N ILE A 149 -0.12 4.86 -5.16
CA ILE A 149 1.15 5.26 -5.80
C ILE A 149 2.26 5.43 -4.75
N GLY A 150 1.91 5.83 -3.53
CA GLY A 150 2.85 6.02 -2.42
C GLY A 150 3.54 4.75 -1.94
N GLU A 151 3.16 3.57 -2.46
CA GLU A 151 3.84 2.30 -2.20
C GLU A 151 5.13 2.10 -3.03
N LEU A 152 5.47 3.02 -3.95
CA LEU A 152 6.75 3.00 -4.67
C LEU A 152 7.87 3.68 -3.87
N LYS A 153 8.89 2.90 -3.51
CA LYS A 153 10.18 3.37 -3.01
C LYS A 153 10.96 4.11 -4.10
N THR A 154 11.39 5.32 -3.78
CA THR A 154 12.75 5.78 -4.10
C THR A 154 13.79 5.07 -3.24
#